data_AF-F2BAZ1-F1
#
_entry.id   AF-F2BAZ1-F1
#
_cell.length_a   1.000
_cell.length_b   1.000
_cell.length_c   1.000
_cell.angle_alpha   90.00
_cell.angle_beta   90.00
_cell.angle_gamma   90.00
#
_symmetry.space_group_name_H-M   'P 1'
#
loop_
_entity.id
_entity.type
_entity.pdbx_description
1 polymer ?
#
loop_
_entity_poly.entity_id
_entity_poly.type
_entity_poly.pdbx_seq_one_letter_code
_entity_poly.pdbx_strand_id
1 'polypeptide(L)'
;MRKPLLLKFIVCVIAATAVLWPANTLLFLWNERADLSGKTIEGTIGAGWFAVSVAEPLLFSLMMGAVAYGLWRGSNRARWAGLCGGLLYIGENTLRHWLYPWQPWMSWLDLAAFASVMVCLFFLLPDNYFK
;
A
#
# COMPACT_ATOMS: atom_id res chain seq x y z
N MET A 1 8.17 -22.39 -16.83
CA MET A 1 9.01 -21.19 -17.07
C MET A 1 9.59 -20.71 -15.75
N ARG A 2 10.90 -20.44 -15.70
CA ARG A 2 11.55 -19.92 -14.49
C ARG A 2 11.13 -18.46 -14.33
N LYS A 3 10.59 -18.05 -13.17
CA LYS A 3 10.18 -16.65 -12.96
C LYS A 3 11.42 -15.74 -12.96
N PRO A 4 11.37 -14.57 -13.62
CA PRO A 4 12.49 -13.64 -13.67
C PRO A 4 12.79 -13.11 -12.27
N LEU A 5 14.06 -12.84 -11.99
CA LEU A 5 14.50 -12.36 -10.67
C LEU A 5 13.78 -11.05 -10.28
N LEU A 6 13.60 -10.15 -11.26
CA LEU A 6 12.89 -8.89 -11.08
C LEU A 6 11.45 -9.08 -10.59
N LEU A 7 10.70 -10.05 -11.15
CA LEU A 7 9.34 -10.35 -10.70
C LEU A 7 9.32 -10.88 -9.26
N LYS A 8 10.29 -11.73 -8.89
CA LYS A 8 10.40 -12.23 -7.51
C LYS A 8 10.69 -11.09 -6.54
N PHE A 9 11.61 -10.20 -6.90
CA PHE A 9 11.94 -9.03 -6.11
C PHE A 9 10.72 -8.12 -5.91
N ILE A 10 10.00 -7.79 -6.98
CA ILE A 10 8.77 -6.98 -6.92
C ILE A 10 7.72 -7.63 -6.01
N VAL A 11 7.46 -8.93 -6.19
CA VAL A 11 6.51 -9.66 -5.33
C VAL A 11 6.94 -9.62 -3.88
N CYS A 12 8.23 -9.80 -3.57
CA CYS A 12 8.76 -9.70 -2.22
C CYS A 12 8.57 -8.30 -1.63
N VAL A 13 8.83 -7.24 -2.39
CA VAL A 13 8.63 -5.86 -1.94
C VAL A 13 7.16 -5.61 -1.64
N ILE A 14 6.25 -5.94 -2.56
CA ILE A 14 4.81 -5.73 -2.36
C ILE A 14 4.30 -6.53 -1.15
N ALA A 15 4.74 -7.78 -1.01
CA ALA A 15 4.36 -8.63 0.13
C ALA A 15 4.91 -8.09 1.46
N ALA A 16 6.15 -7.60 1.48
CA ALA A 16 6.74 -6.98 2.66
C ALA A 16 5.96 -5.71 3.06
N THR A 17 5.65 -4.83 2.11
CA THR A 17 4.85 -3.62 2.36
C THR A 17 3.46 -3.96 2.89
N ALA A 18 2.81 -4.99 2.34
CA ALA A 18 1.52 -5.48 2.82
C ALA A 18 1.55 -5.99 4.28
N VAL A 19 2.71 -6.41 4.79
CA VAL A 19 2.87 -6.86 6.19
C VAL A 19 3.32 -5.71 7.10
N LEU A 20 4.12 -4.78 6.59
CA LEU A 20 4.63 -3.65 7.36
C LEU A 20 3.52 -2.65 7.72
N TRP A 21 2.54 -2.45 6.84
CA TRP A 21 1.42 -1.54 7.10
C TRP A 21 0.54 -1.95 8.30
N PRO A 22 0.05 -3.20 8.40
CA PRO A 22 -0.68 -3.68 9.57
C PRO A 22 0.19 -3.69 10.82
N ALA A 23 1.48 -4.03 10.71
CA ALA A 23 2.41 -4.01 11.84
C ALA A 23 2.58 -2.58 12.39
N ASN A 24 2.72 -1.58 11.51
CA ASN A 24 2.79 -0.18 11.92
C ASN A 24 1.47 0.30 12.54
N THR A 25 0.33 -0.13 12.01
CA THR A 25 -0.99 0.16 12.57
C THR A 25 -1.14 -0.45 13.97
N LEU A 26 -0.71 -1.70 14.17
CA LEU A 26 -0.72 -2.35 15.48
C LEU A 26 0.20 -1.68 16.48
N LEU A 27 1.40 -1.25 16.06
CA LEU A 27 2.33 -0.50 16.90
C LEU A 27 1.76 0.86 17.31
N PHE A 28 1.12 1.57 16.37
CA PHE A 28 0.40 2.82 16.66
C PHE A 28 -0.71 2.59 17.70
N LEU A 29 -1.57 1.58 17.47
CA LEU A 29 -2.63 1.21 18.41
C LEU A 29 -2.08 0.82 19.79
N TRP A 30 -0.95 0.12 19.84
CA TRP A 30 -0.29 -0.27 21.09
C TRP A 30 0.23 0.94 21.86
N ASN A 31 0.84 1.90 21.16
CA ASN A 31 1.37 3.11 21.76
C ASN A 31 0.24 4.06 22.21
N GLU A 32 -0.80 4.25 21.41
CA GLU A 32 -1.96 5.07 21.79
C GLU A 32 -2.79 4.45 22.91
N ARG A 33 -2.79 3.12 23.06
CA ARG A 33 -3.42 2.44 24.20
C ARG A 33 -2.88 2.91 25.56
N ALA A 34 -1.63 3.40 25.61
CA ALA A 34 -1.08 4.00 26.82
C ALA A 34 -1.69 5.38 27.13
N ASP A 35 -1.94 6.20 26.12
CA ASP A 35 -2.51 7.55 26.25
C ASP A 35 -4.06 7.57 26.36
N LEU A 36 -4.73 6.55 25.81
CA LEU A 36 -6.18 6.36 25.92
C LEU A 36 -6.65 6.05 27.36
N SER A 37 -5.73 5.78 28.30
CA SER A 37 -6.05 5.67 29.73
C SER A 37 -6.39 7.01 30.39
N GLY A 38 -6.04 8.14 29.77
CA GLY A 38 -6.20 9.48 30.35
C GLY A 38 -7.22 10.40 29.66
N LYS A 39 -7.63 10.11 28.42
CA LYS A 39 -8.58 10.95 27.68
C LYS A 39 -9.69 10.11 27.06
N THR A 40 -10.80 10.08 27.78
CA THR A 40 -12.07 9.52 27.34
C THR A 40 -12.54 10.23 26.07
N ILE A 41 -12.27 9.60 24.92
CA ILE A 41 -13.18 9.45 23.78
C ILE A 41 -14.15 10.63 23.60
N GLU A 42 -13.70 11.69 22.93
CA GLU A 42 -14.57 12.55 22.12
C GLU A 42 -14.92 11.74 20.86
N GLY A 43 -15.83 10.78 20.94
CA GLY A 43 -17.26 11.06 20.95
C GLY A 43 -17.76 10.94 19.51
N THR A 44 -17.81 9.71 19.01
CA THR A 44 -18.39 9.30 17.71
C THR A 44 -17.64 9.72 16.45
N ILE A 45 -17.18 10.97 16.32
CA ILE A 45 -16.37 11.42 15.16
C ILE A 45 -14.95 10.85 15.27
N GLY A 46 -14.33 10.94 16.46
CA GLY A 46 -13.00 10.34 16.71
C GLY A 46 -12.98 8.83 16.53
N ALA A 47 -14.04 8.12 16.95
CA ALA A 47 -14.14 6.67 16.79
C ALA A 47 -14.37 6.24 15.33
N GLY A 48 -15.16 7.00 14.56
CA GLY A 48 -15.37 6.76 13.13
C GLY A 48 -14.10 7.01 12.30
N TRP A 49 -13.43 8.13 12.54
CA TRP A 49 -12.14 8.43 11.91
C TRP A 49 -11.06 7.43 12.30
N PHE A 50 -11.00 7.03 13.57
CA PHE A 50 -10.10 5.98 14.04
C PHE A 50 -10.37 4.63 13.37
N ALA A 51 -11.64 4.23 13.25
CA ALA A 51 -12.01 3.01 12.54
C ALA A 51 -11.58 3.07 11.06
N VAL A 52 -11.74 4.22 10.40
CA VAL A 52 -11.25 4.43 9.02
C VAL A 52 -9.71 4.37 8.97
N SER A 53 -9.01 5.05 9.88
CA SER A 53 -7.54 5.07 9.95
C SER A 53 -6.93 3.70 10.24
N VAL A 54 -7.66 2.77 10.85
CA VAL A 54 -7.22 1.39 11.10
C VAL A 54 -7.68 0.43 9.99
N ALA A 55 -8.90 0.59 9.47
CA ALA A 55 -9.44 -0.28 8.43
C ALA A 55 -8.80 -0.04 7.06
N GLU A 56 -8.48 1.22 6.72
CA GLU A 56 -7.86 1.59 5.46
C GLU A 56 -6.50 0.89 5.27
N PRO A 57 -5.54 0.92 6.22
CA PRO A 57 -4.28 0.19 6.09
C PRO A 57 -4.46 -1.31 5.91
N LEU A 58 -5.45 -1.91 6.58
CA LEU A 58 -5.73 -3.36 6.48
C LEU A 58 -6.29 -3.73 5.11
N LEU A 59 -7.21 -2.92 4.57
CA LEU A 59 -7.76 -3.13 3.23
C LEU A 59 -6.68 -2.98 2.15
N PHE A 60 -5.83 -1.96 2.25
CA PHE A 60 -4.68 -1.79 1.35
C PHE A 60 -3.72 -2.98 1.43
N SER A 61 -3.47 -3.49 2.63
CA SER A 61 -2.61 -4.65 2.85
C SER A 61 -3.17 -5.92 2.22
N LEU A 62 -4.47 -6.17 2.37
CA LEU A 62 -5.16 -7.29 1.71
C LEU A 62 -5.08 -7.16 0.19
N MET A 63 -5.32 -5.96 -0.35
CA MET A 63 -5.26 -5.72 -1.79
C MET A 63 -3.84 -5.91 -2.34
N MET A 64 -2.82 -5.39 -1.66
CA MET A 64 -1.41 -5.62 -2.01
C MET A 64 -1.04 -7.10 -1.93
N GLY A 65 -1.51 -7.83 -0.91
CA GLY A 65 -1.31 -9.27 -0.78
C GLY A 65 -1.95 -10.05 -1.94
N ALA A 66 -3.17 -9.70 -2.32
CA ALA A 66 -3.86 -10.29 -3.46
C ALA A 66 -3.13 -10.01 -4.78
N VAL A 67 -2.63 -8.78 -4.98
CA VAL A 67 -1.81 -8.40 -6.15
C VAL A 67 -0.50 -9.17 -6.16
N ALA A 68 0.24 -9.23 -5.04
CA ALA A 68 1.49 -9.99 -4.92
C ALA A 68 1.28 -11.47 -5.25
N TYR A 69 0.22 -12.08 -4.71
CA TYR A 69 -0.14 -13.46 -5.01
C TYR A 69 -0.50 -13.66 -6.50
N GLY A 70 -1.31 -12.76 -7.05
CA GLY A 70 -1.70 -12.82 -8.47
C GLY A 70 -0.51 -12.63 -9.42
N LEU A 71 0.40 -11.70 -9.12
CA LEU A 71 1.66 -11.50 -9.84
C LEU A 71 2.55 -12.73 -9.73
N TRP A 72 2.64 -13.34 -8.54
CA TRP A 72 3.36 -14.60 -8.36
C TRP A 72 2.77 -15.71 -9.23
N ARG A 73 1.45 -15.76 -9.41
CA ARG A 73 0.78 -16.74 -10.29
C ARG A 73 0.88 -16.38 -11.78
N GLY A 74 1.45 -15.23 -12.13
CA GLY A 74 1.52 -14.75 -13.51
C GLY A 74 0.17 -14.31 -14.05
N SER A 75 -0.70 -13.73 -13.22
CA SER A 75 -2.00 -13.23 -13.66
C SER A 75 -1.87 -11.83 -14.26
N ASN A 76 -2.33 -11.66 -15.51
CA ASN A 76 -2.37 -10.33 -16.13
C ASN A 76 -3.38 -9.41 -15.43
N ARG A 77 -4.47 -9.97 -14.89
CA ARG A 77 -5.45 -9.21 -14.09
C ARG A 77 -4.80 -8.60 -12.85
N ALA A 78 -3.94 -9.34 -12.16
CA ALA A 78 -3.20 -8.82 -11.01
C ALA A 78 -2.20 -7.73 -11.40
N ARG A 79 -1.59 -7.84 -12.58
CA ARG A 79 -0.72 -6.80 -13.15
C ARG A 79 -1.48 -5.49 -13.37
N TRP A 80 -2.65 -5.56 -14.00
CA TRP A 80 -3.52 -4.39 -14.22
C TRP A 80 -4.11 -3.84 -12.92
N ALA A 81 -4.54 -4.70 -12.00
CA ALA A 81 -5.02 -4.27 -10.68
C ALA A 81 -3.91 -3.54 -9.90
N GLY A 82 -2.68 -4.04 -9.97
CA GLY A 82 -1.50 -3.37 -9.42
C GLY A 82 -1.27 -1.99 -10.03
N LEU A 83 -1.40 -1.85 -11.35
CA LEU A 83 -1.28 -0.55 -12.04
C LEU A 83 -2.35 0.44 -11.60
N CYS A 84 -3.62 0.04 -11.66
CA CYS A 84 -4.73 0.91 -11.27
C CYS A 84 -4.61 1.32 -9.80
N GLY A 85 -4.28 0.37 -8.91
CA GLY A 85 -4.05 0.65 -7.50
C GLY A 85 -2.87 1.61 -7.27
N GLY A 86 -1.76 1.40 -7.99
CA GLY A 86 -0.59 2.29 -7.93
C GLY A 86 -0.88 3.70 -8.43
N LEU A 87 -1.62 3.83 -9.53
CA LEU A 87 -2.04 5.14 -10.07
C LEU A 87 -3.01 5.86 -9.14
N LEU A 88 -3.96 5.13 -8.54
CA LEU A 88 -4.87 5.68 -7.54
C LEU A 88 -4.10 6.17 -6.31
N TYR A 89 -3.16 5.37 -5.79
CA TYR A 89 -2.30 5.76 -4.67
C TYR A 89 -1.48 7.01 -5.01
N ILE A 90 -0.84 7.04 -6.18
CA ILE A 90 -0.07 8.21 -6.64
C ILE A 90 -0.97 9.44 -6.75
N GLY A 91 -2.14 9.31 -7.39
CA GLY A 91 -3.07 10.42 -7.62
C GLY A 91 -3.65 10.96 -6.32
N GLU A 92 -4.13 10.09 -5.44
CA GLU A 92 -4.67 10.46 -4.13
C GLU A 92 -3.63 11.19 -3.30
N ASN A 93 -2.44 10.64 -3.18
CA ASN A 93 -1.44 11.25 -2.31
C ASN A 93 -0.84 12.52 -2.94
N THR A 94 -0.75 12.60 -4.26
CA THR A 94 -0.41 13.86 -4.96
C THR A 94 -1.47 14.92 -4.64
N LEU A 95 -2.76 14.58 -4.76
CA LEU A 95 -3.86 15.49 -4.42
C LEU A 95 -3.81 15.93 -2.95
N ARG A 96 -3.56 15.00 -2.02
CA ARG A 96 -3.40 15.31 -0.59
C ARG A 96 -2.20 16.25 -0.35
N HIS A 97 -1.08 16.06 -1.06
CA HIS A 97 0.07 16.95 -0.98
C HIS A 97 -0.25 18.38 -1.47
N TRP A 98 -1.03 18.51 -2.56
CA TRP A 98 -1.49 19.81 -3.05
C TRP A 98 -2.48 20.50 -2.11
N LEU A 99 -3.41 19.74 -1.51
CA LEU A 99 -4.43 20.27 -0.60
C LEU A 99 -3.87 20.60 0.79
N TYR A 100 -2.85 19.86 1.23
CA TYR A 100 -2.25 19.98 2.57
C TYR A 100 -0.70 19.99 2.50
N PRO A 101 -0.09 20.98 1.84
CA PRO A 101 1.36 20.99 1.56
C PRO A 101 2.25 21.11 2.81
N TRP A 102 1.71 21.62 3.92
CA TRP A 102 2.43 21.75 5.21
C TRP A 102 2.56 20.45 5.99
N GLN A 103 2.02 19.35 5.45
CA GLN A 103 1.69 18.18 6.20
C GLN A 103 2.56 17.00 5.67
N PRO A 104 3.46 16.43 6.49
CA PRO A 104 4.63 15.68 6.01
C PRO A 104 4.35 14.21 5.63
N TRP A 105 3.10 13.88 5.33
CA TRP A 105 2.63 12.48 5.23
C TRP A 105 3.27 11.68 4.10
N MET A 106 3.85 12.34 3.10
CA MET A 106 4.31 11.68 1.89
C MET A 106 5.75 12.01 1.55
N SER A 107 6.56 10.97 1.47
CA SER A 107 7.88 11.05 0.87
C SER A 107 7.77 10.91 -0.65
N TRP A 108 8.37 11.82 -1.41
CA TRP A 108 8.51 11.68 -2.86
C TRP A 108 9.23 10.36 -3.25
N LEU A 109 10.01 9.78 -2.33
CA LEU A 109 10.60 8.45 -2.50
C LEU A 109 9.54 7.35 -2.57
N ASP A 110 8.46 7.42 -1.80
CA ASP A 110 7.39 6.41 -1.83
C ASP A 110 6.65 6.46 -3.17
N LEU A 111 6.37 7.67 -3.66
CA LEU A 111 5.83 7.92 -4.99
C LEU A 111 6.72 7.33 -6.09
N ALA A 112 8.03 7.63 -6.02
CA ALA A 112 9.01 7.14 -6.97
C ALA A 112 9.14 5.61 -6.92
N ALA A 113 9.07 5.01 -5.73
CA ALA A 113 9.11 3.56 -5.54
C ALA A 113 7.89 2.88 -6.18
N PHE A 114 6.68 3.38 -5.93
CA PHE A 114 5.46 2.87 -6.56
C PHE A 114 5.49 3.03 -8.08
N ALA A 115 5.87 4.20 -8.58
CA ALA A 115 6.02 4.42 -10.03
C ALA A 115 7.04 3.47 -10.66
N SER A 116 8.18 3.25 -10.00
CA SER A 116 9.23 2.34 -10.46
C SER A 116 8.74 0.89 -10.53
N VAL A 117 7.97 0.43 -9.55
CA VAL A 117 7.36 -0.92 -9.58
C VAL A 117 6.43 -1.05 -10.78
N MET A 118 5.60 -0.05 -11.08
CA MET A 118 4.70 -0.08 -12.23
C MET A 118 5.44 -0.07 -13.56
N VAL A 119 6.50 0.75 -13.68
CA VAL A 119 7.35 0.75 -14.86
C VAL A 119 7.99 -0.62 -15.06
N CYS A 120 8.52 -1.23 -14.01
CA CYS A 120 9.08 -2.58 -14.09
C CYS A 120 8.06 -3.63 -14.54
N LEU A 121 6.83 -3.57 -14.01
CA LEU A 121 5.76 -4.52 -14.32
C LEU A 121 5.28 -4.45 -15.76
N PHE A 122 5.24 -3.26 -16.37
CA PHE A 122 4.66 -3.05 -17.70
C PHE A 122 5.67 -2.91 -18.83
N PHE A 123 6.88 -2.41 -18.56
CA PHE A 123 7.87 -2.14 -19.61
C PHE A 123 9.08 -3.06 -19.55
N LEU A 124 9.43 -3.60 -18.37
CA LEU A 124 10.65 -4.42 -18.20
C LEU A 124 10.37 -5.92 -18.08
N LEU A 125 9.14 -6.31 -17.72
CA LEU A 125 8.75 -7.70 -17.61
C LEU A 125 8.11 -8.20 -18.91
N PRO A 126 8.59 -9.32 -19.49
CA PRO A 126 8.02 -9.86 -20.72
C PRO A 126 6.54 -10.22 -20.57
N ASP A 127 5.71 -9.80 -21.53
CA ASP A 127 4.25 -10.04 -21.49
C ASP A 127 3.89 -11.53 -21.45
N ASN A 128 4.72 -12.40 -22.00
CA ASN A 128 4.52 -13.84 -22.01
C ASN A 128 4.55 -14.51 -20.61
N TYR A 129 4.97 -13.79 -19.56
CA TYR A 129 4.84 -14.25 -18.18
C TYR A 129 3.43 -14.12 -17.61
N PHE A 130 2.61 -13.24 -18.19
CA PHE A 130 1.28 -12.93 -17.69
C PHE A 130 0.20 -13.56 -18.58
N LYS A 131 -0.76 -14.24 -17.96
CA LYS A 131 -1.88 -14.91 -18.61
C LYS A 131 -3.21 -14.35 -18.15
#